data_AF-A0A0J6VRS5-F1
#
_entry.id   AF-A0A0J6VRS5-F1
#
_cell.length_a   1.000
_cell.length_b   1.000
_cell.length_c   1.000
_cell.angle_alpha   90.00
_cell.angle_beta   90.00
_cell.angle_gamma   90.00
#
_symmetry.space_group_name_H-M   'P 1'
#
loop_
_entity.id
_entity.type
_entity.pdbx_description
1 polymer ?
#
loop_
_entity_poly.entity_id
_entity_poly.type
_entity_poly.pdbx_seq_one_letter_code
_entity_poly.pdbx_strand_id
1 'polypeptide(L)'
;MWAAALLAAAVLALPRAAGARIVTDRRAPADAGARVTSDDPLAVAATLDLLAACLRAGMAVSTAAAGVAASAPAPLAAVLQRAADLLALGADAGQAWGDRPDDTDPHVRAFLRMARRSAASGAALAQGVEDLAVALRADAADAAGARAERASVLIAGPLGLCYLPAFLCLGIVPVVAGLAADVLRSGVL
;
A
#
# COMPACT_ATOMS: atom_id res chain seq x y z
N MET A 1 -24.13 -27.02 37.83
CA MET A 1 -24.42 -27.80 36.61
C MET A 1 -24.64 -26.91 35.39
N TRP A 2 -25.46 -25.85 35.47
CA TRP A 2 -25.70 -24.91 34.37
C TRP A 2 -24.44 -24.19 33.83
N ALA A 3 -23.48 -23.87 34.71
CA ALA A 3 -22.20 -23.27 34.32
C ALA A 3 -21.36 -24.16 33.40
N ALA A 4 -21.38 -25.49 33.60
CA ALA A 4 -20.65 -26.44 32.76
C ALA A 4 -21.31 -26.61 31.38
N ALA A 5 -22.65 -26.55 31.31
CA ALA A 5 -23.40 -26.62 30.06
C ALA A 5 -23.19 -25.37 29.19
N LEU A 6 -23.11 -24.17 29.80
CA LEU A 6 -22.82 -22.92 29.10
C LEU A 6 -21.37 -22.85 28.59
N LEU A 7 -20.41 -23.38 29.36
CA LEU A 7 -19.02 -23.54 28.93
C LEU A 7 -18.91 -24.48 27.72
N ALA A 8 -19.62 -25.60 27.73
CA ALA A 8 -19.64 -26.54 26.60
C ALA A 8 -20.27 -25.92 25.34
N ALA A 9 -21.36 -25.17 25.48
CA ALA A 9 -22.00 -24.47 24.36
C ALA A 9 -21.12 -23.34 23.78
N ALA A 10 -20.38 -22.62 24.63
CA ALA A 10 -19.43 -21.60 24.20
C ALA A 10 -18.27 -22.19 23.40
N VAL A 11 -17.75 -23.35 23.81
CA VAL A 11 -16.70 -24.08 23.08
C VAL A 11 -17.17 -24.57 21.70
N LEU A 12 -18.46 -24.90 21.56
CA LEU A 12 -19.08 -25.31 20.29
C LEU A 12 -19.45 -24.14 19.37
N ALA A 13 -19.72 -22.96 19.94
CA ALA A 13 -20.03 -21.74 19.20
C ALA A 13 -18.80 -20.95 18.75
N LEU A 14 -17.59 -21.33 19.18
CA LEU A 14 -16.36 -20.81 18.58
C LEU A 14 -16.44 -21.09 17.07
N PRO A 15 -16.51 -20.07 16.21
CA PRO A 15 -16.33 -20.31 14.80
C PRO A 15 -14.95 -20.94 14.67
N ARG A 16 -14.89 -22.13 14.06
CA ARG A 16 -13.67 -22.72 13.51
C ARG A 16 -13.17 -21.82 12.37
N ALA A 17 -12.88 -20.55 12.65
CA ALA A 17 -12.03 -19.70 11.83
C ALA A 17 -10.57 -20.07 12.11
N ALA A 18 -10.30 -21.38 12.15
CA ALA A 18 -8.97 -21.93 11.94
C ALA A 18 -8.72 -21.79 10.43
N GLY A 19 -8.07 -20.69 10.04
CA GLY A 19 -7.75 -20.48 8.63
C GLY A 19 -7.30 -19.08 8.24
N ALA A 20 -7.34 -18.08 9.12
CA ALA A 20 -6.55 -16.88 8.90
C ALA A 20 -5.10 -17.28 9.12
N ARG A 21 -4.47 -17.85 8.08
CA ARG A 21 -3.05 -18.14 8.07
C ARG A 21 -2.39 -16.82 8.41
N ILE A 22 -1.90 -16.72 9.64
CA ILE A 22 -0.87 -15.77 10.00
C ILE A 22 0.36 -16.29 9.25
N VAL A 23 0.39 -16.11 7.93
CA VAL A 23 1.63 -16.07 7.19
C VAL A 23 2.27 -14.80 7.70
N THR A 24 2.95 -14.91 8.83
CA THR A 24 4.01 -13.98 9.17
C THR A 24 5.03 -14.16 8.07
N ASP A 25 4.85 -13.47 6.93
CA ASP A 25 5.96 -13.19 6.05
C ASP A 25 6.81 -12.16 6.81
N ARG A 26 7.50 -12.63 7.85
CA ARG A 26 8.70 -11.98 8.36
C ARG A 26 9.74 -12.17 7.28
N ARG A 27 9.58 -11.51 6.15
CA ARG A 27 10.75 -11.14 5.36
C ARG A 27 11.50 -10.15 6.24
N ALA A 28 12.52 -10.69 6.91
CA ALA A 28 13.57 -9.89 7.49
C ALA A 28 14.09 -8.90 6.44
N PRO A 29 14.57 -7.71 6.83
CA PRO A 29 15.32 -6.84 5.94
C PRO A 29 16.71 -7.47 5.74
N ALA A 30 16.75 -8.56 4.97
CA ALA A 30 17.97 -9.25 4.57
C ALA A 30 18.00 -9.21 3.04
N ASP A 31 18.46 -8.08 2.52
CA ASP A 31 19.54 -7.97 1.54
C ASP A 31 19.51 -6.58 0.91
N ALA A 32 20.60 -5.83 1.08
CA ALA A 32 20.92 -4.57 0.43
C ALA A 32 21.20 -4.73 -1.09
N GLY A 33 20.53 -5.69 -1.71
CA GLY A 33 20.48 -5.98 -3.13
C GLY A 33 19.05 -6.39 -3.49
N ALA A 34 18.05 -5.74 -2.88
CA ALA A 34 16.66 -5.87 -3.25
C ALA A 34 16.60 -5.66 -4.75
N ARG A 35 16.38 -6.76 -5.49
CA ARG A 35 15.99 -6.70 -6.90
C ARG A 35 14.85 -5.70 -6.90
N VAL A 36 15.07 -4.54 -7.51
CA VAL A 36 14.00 -3.58 -7.80
C VAL A 36 12.97 -4.40 -8.54
N THR A 37 11.94 -4.87 -7.82
CA THR A 37 10.86 -5.58 -8.45
C THR A 37 10.23 -4.59 -9.40
N SER A 38 9.84 -5.06 -10.58
CA SER A 38 9.29 -4.21 -11.64
C SER A 38 8.08 -3.37 -11.21
N ASP A 39 7.52 -3.62 -10.02
CA ASP A 39 6.30 -3.04 -9.47
C ASP A 39 6.53 -2.27 -8.15
N ASP A 40 7.76 -1.79 -7.85
CA ASP A 40 8.01 -0.95 -6.66
C ASP A 40 7.75 0.55 -6.96
N PRO A 41 6.67 1.16 -6.42
CA PRO A 41 6.35 2.55 -6.69
C PRO A 41 7.41 3.54 -6.19
N LEU A 42 8.15 3.19 -5.13
CA LEU A 42 9.19 4.05 -4.58
C LEU A 42 10.44 4.04 -5.47
N ALA A 43 10.76 2.92 -6.10
CA ALA A 43 11.84 2.86 -7.09
C ALA A 43 11.52 3.68 -8.34
N VAL A 44 10.26 3.65 -8.80
CA VAL A 44 9.78 4.54 -9.87
C VAL A 44 9.91 6.01 -9.42
N ALA A 45 9.43 6.36 -8.24
CA ALA A 45 9.51 7.73 -7.72
C ALA A 45 10.95 8.24 -7.58
N ALA A 46 11.88 7.39 -7.15
CA ALA A 46 13.31 7.74 -7.07
C ALA A 46 13.92 7.98 -8.45
N THR A 47 13.55 7.16 -9.44
CA THR A 47 13.96 7.34 -10.84
C THR A 47 13.47 8.68 -11.40
N LEU A 48 12.22 9.04 -11.11
CA LEU A 48 11.63 10.31 -11.54
C LEU A 48 12.32 11.51 -10.88
N ASP A 49 12.70 11.43 -9.60
CA ASP A 49 13.49 12.48 -8.94
C ASP A 49 14.86 12.67 -9.60
N LEU A 50 15.55 11.58 -9.97
CA LEU A 50 16.84 11.65 -10.68
C LEU A 50 16.67 12.33 -12.04
N LEU A 51 15.62 11.99 -12.77
CA LEU A 51 15.29 12.63 -14.04
C LEU A 51 14.99 14.12 -13.84
N ALA A 52 14.20 14.48 -12.82
CA ALA A 52 13.91 15.86 -12.46
C ALA A 52 15.19 16.65 -12.17
N ALA A 53 16.08 16.09 -11.34
CA ALA A 53 17.35 16.69 -10.99
C ALA A 53 18.23 16.94 -12.23
N CYS A 54 18.31 15.98 -13.14
CA CYS A 54 19.05 16.13 -14.40
C CYS A 54 18.46 17.25 -15.28
N LEU A 55 17.13 17.30 -15.41
CA LEU A 55 16.45 18.31 -16.21
C LEU A 55 16.58 19.72 -15.60
N ARG A 56 16.48 19.84 -14.26
CA ARG A 56 16.71 21.11 -13.56
C ARG A 56 18.16 21.59 -13.64
N ALA A 57 19.11 20.67 -13.75
CA ALA A 57 20.50 20.99 -14.04
C ALA A 57 20.74 21.47 -15.49
N GLY A 58 19.71 21.50 -16.33
CA GLY A 58 19.78 21.94 -17.72
C GLY A 58 20.24 20.87 -18.70
N MET A 59 20.27 19.59 -18.29
CA MET A 59 20.62 18.49 -19.18
C MET A 59 19.57 18.33 -20.29
N ALA A 60 20.02 18.00 -21.50
CA ALA A 60 19.11 17.64 -22.59
C ALA A 60 18.27 16.41 -22.22
N VAL A 61 16.99 16.41 -22.61
CA VAL A 61 16.01 15.37 -22.23
C VAL A 61 16.47 13.98 -22.68
N SER A 62 17.07 13.85 -23.85
CA SER A 62 17.63 12.59 -24.36
C SER A 62 18.74 12.04 -23.45
N THR A 63 19.72 12.89 -23.11
CA THR A 63 20.85 12.52 -22.24
C THR A 63 20.38 12.19 -20.83
N ALA A 64 19.44 12.95 -20.28
CA ALA A 64 18.88 12.71 -18.95
C ALA A 64 18.11 11.38 -18.90
N ALA A 65 17.27 11.11 -19.91
CA ALA A 65 16.52 9.87 -20.00
C ALA A 65 17.45 8.64 -20.14
N ALA A 66 18.48 8.71 -20.98
CA ALA A 66 19.49 7.64 -21.11
C ALA A 66 20.27 7.41 -19.81
N GLY A 67 20.70 8.49 -19.15
CA GLY A 67 21.48 8.40 -17.91
C GLY A 67 20.70 7.78 -16.76
N VAL A 68 19.39 8.07 -16.67
CA VAL A 68 18.53 7.58 -15.60
C VAL A 68 17.98 6.18 -15.88
N ALA A 69 17.86 5.77 -17.15
CA ALA A 69 17.35 4.46 -17.55
C ALA A 69 18.12 3.28 -16.91
N ALA A 70 19.43 3.43 -16.66
CA ALA A 70 20.26 2.38 -16.06
C ALA A 70 19.87 2.05 -14.61
N SER A 71 19.28 3.01 -13.89
CA SER A 71 18.84 2.86 -12.49
C SER A 71 17.33 2.62 -12.38
N ALA A 72 16.60 2.65 -13.49
CA ALA A 72 15.16 2.58 -13.52
C ALA A 72 14.65 1.11 -13.42
N PRO A 73 13.47 0.89 -12.84
CA PRO A 73 12.76 -0.39 -12.97
C PRO A 73 12.59 -0.77 -14.44
N ALA A 74 12.70 -2.07 -14.75
CA ALA A 74 12.77 -2.56 -16.14
C ALA A 74 11.67 -2.02 -17.09
N PRO A 75 10.39 -1.91 -16.68
CA PRO A 75 9.36 -1.32 -17.53
C PRO A 75 9.66 0.14 -17.89
N LEU A 76 10.01 0.95 -16.89
CA LEU A 76 10.32 2.37 -17.08
C LEU A 76 11.65 2.57 -17.84
N ALA A 77 12.66 1.76 -17.55
CA ALA A 77 13.95 1.77 -18.23
C ALA A 77 13.80 1.60 -19.75
N ALA A 78 12.96 0.66 -20.18
CA ALA A 78 12.74 0.38 -21.60
C ALA A 78 12.15 1.59 -22.34
N VAL A 79 11.28 2.36 -21.69
CA VAL A 79 10.65 3.54 -22.30
C VAL A 79 11.55 4.76 -22.25
N LEU A 80 12.29 4.95 -21.16
CA LEU A 80 13.32 5.99 -21.06
C LEU A 80 14.40 5.81 -22.12
N GLN A 81 14.89 4.59 -22.31
CA GLN A 81 15.91 4.31 -23.32
C GLN A 81 15.39 4.56 -24.74
N ARG A 82 14.18 4.07 -25.05
CA ARG A 82 13.56 4.33 -26.36
C ARG A 82 13.36 5.82 -26.62
N ALA A 83 12.84 6.55 -25.64
CA ALA A 83 12.63 7.98 -25.77
C ALA A 83 13.96 8.72 -25.94
N ALA A 84 14.99 8.32 -25.19
CA ALA A 84 16.34 8.87 -25.33
C ALA A 84 16.89 8.68 -26.75
N ASP A 85 16.79 7.46 -27.30
CA ASP A 85 17.25 7.14 -28.65
C ASP A 85 16.50 7.95 -29.71
N LEU A 86 15.16 8.03 -29.61
CA LEU A 86 14.33 8.79 -30.55
C LEU A 86 14.61 10.30 -30.48
N LEU A 87 14.72 10.86 -29.27
CA LEU A 87 15.04 12.28 -29.08
C LEU A 87 16.46 12.61 -29.55
N ALA A 88 17.42 11.70 -29.36
CA ALA A 88 18.78 11.86 -29.88
C ALA A 88 18.84 11.86 -31.42
N LEU A 89 17.91 11.15 -32.07
CA LEU A 89 17.71 11.17 -33.52
C LEU A 89 16.89 12.38 -34.01
N GLY A 90 16.44 13.25 -33.11
CA GLY A 90 15.64 14.44 -33.44
C GLY A 90 14.16 14.17 -33.70
N ALA A 91 13.63 13.03 -33.24
CA ALA A 91 12.21 12.75 -33.33
C ALA A 91 11.38 13.75 -32.50
N ASP A 92 10.12 13.94 -32.91
CA ASP A 92 9.17 14.73 -32.15
C ASP A 92 8.95 14.14 -30.74
N ALA A 93 8.82 15.01 -29.75
CA ALA A 93 8.71 14.58 -28.36
C ALA A 93 7.39 13.85 -28.08
N GLY A 94 6.30 14.16 -28.79
CA GLY A 94 5.05 13.39 -28.73
C GLY A 94 5.23 11.95 -29.24
N GLN A 95 6.07 11.75 -30.26
CA GLN A 95 6.42 10.42 -30.76
C GLN A 95 7.37 9.68 -29.83
N ALA A 96 8.37 10.36 -29.27
CA ALA A 96 9.33 9.77 -28.34
C ALA A 96 8.67 9.21 -27.08
N TRP A 97 7.64 9.90 -26.57
CA TRP A 97 6.84 9.51 -25.41
C TRP A 97 5.53 8.78 -25.78
N GLY A 98 5.42 8.27 -27.00
CA GLY A 98 4.23 7.57 -27.49
C GLY A 98 3.92 6.28 -26.72
N ASP A 99 2.63 5.90 -26.69
CA ASP A 99 2.18 4.67 -26.03
C ASP A 99 2.84 3.42 -26.65
N ARG A 100 3.08 2.39 -25.81
CA ARG A 100 3.43 1.05 -26.27
C ARG A 100 2.22 0.11 -26.15
N PRO A 101 2.00 -0.77 -27.14
CA PRO A 101 0.92 -1.75 -27.08
C PRO A 101 1.08 -2.76 -25.93
N ASP A 102 2.31 -3.00 -25.47
CA ASP A 102 2.61 -3.96 -24.39
C ASP A 102 2.62 -3.34 -22.96
N ASP A 103 2.29 -2.05 -22.83
CA ASP A 103 2.51 -1.33 -21.58
C ASP A 103 1.42 -1.56 -20.54
N THR A 104 1.55 -2.69 -19.82
CA THR A 104 0.58 -3.12 -18.80
C THR A 104 0.76 -2.38 -17.48
N ASP A 105 1.93 -1.77 -17.24
CA ASP A 105 2.25 -1.09 -15.98
C ASP A 105 1.48 0.26 -15.87
N PRO A 106 0.62 0.43 -14.85
CA PRO A 106 -0.10 1.69 -14.62
C PRO A 106 0.81 2.90 -14.42
N HIS A 107 1.95 2.73 -13.76
CA HIS A 107 2.90 3.81 -13.46
C HIS A 107 3.59 4.29 -14.73
N VAL A 108 4.01 3.37 -15.59
CA VAL A 108 4.61 3.71 -16.88
C VAL A 108 3.59 4.43 -17.77
N ARG A 109 2.34 3.94 -17.85
CA ARG A 109 1.29 4.65 -18.59
C ARG A 109 1.03 6.05 -18.04
N ALA A 110 1.03 6.23 -16.73
CA ALA A 110 0.86 7.54 -16.09
C ALA A 110 2.01 8.48 -16.47
N PHE A 111 3.24 8.00 -16.39
CA PHE A 111 4.43 8.71 -16.82
C PHE A 111 4.35 9.10 -18.31
N LEU A 112 4.06 8.18 -19.23
CA LEU A 112 3.97 8.47 -20.67
C LEU A 112 2.87 9.48 -21.01
N ARG A 113 1.70 9.41 -20.36
CA ARG A 113 0.63 10.41 -20.52
C ARG A 113 1.08 11.78 -20.05
N MET A 114 1.73 11.87 -18.89
CA MET A 114 2.26 13.12 -18.35
C MET A 114 3.37 13.66 -19.26
N ALA A 115 4.34 12.82 -19.63
CA ALA A 115 5.49 13.19 -20.44
C ALA A 115 5.08 13.77 -21.78
N ARG A 116 4.11 13.16 -22.49
CA ARG A 116 3.54 13.72 -23.73
C ARG A 116 2.92 15.09 -23.56
N ARG A 117 2.21 15.32 -22.44
CA ARG A 117 1.58 16.62 -22.16
C ARG A 117 2.62 17.70 -21.86
N SER A 118 3.72 17.32 -21.22
CA SER A 118 4.81 18.23 -20.82
C SER A 118 5.98 18.26 -21.81
N ALA A 119 5.91 17.47 -22.89
CA ALA A 119 7.00 17.20 -23.83
C ALA A 119 7.55 18.44 -24.55
N ALA A 120 6.74 19.50 -24.64
CA ALA A 120 7.11 20.74 -25.31
C ALA A 120 8.27 21.49 -24.62
N SER A 121 8.55 21.23 -23.33
CA SER A 121 9.70 21.84 -22.66
C SER A 121 10.31 20.94 -21.57
N GLY A 122 11.63 20.96 -21.44
CA GLY A 122 12.34 20.23 -20.39
C GLY A 122 11.97 20.69 -18.98
N ALA A 123 11.66 21.98 -18.79
CA ALA A 123 11.23 22.52 -17.51
C ALA A 123 9.83 22.02 -17.10
N ALA A 124 8.87 21.98 -18.03
CA ALA A 124 7.55 21.41 -17.76
C ALA A 124 7.63 19.90 -17.50
N LEU A 125 8.52 19.20 -18.21
CA LEU A 125 8.77 17.78 -17.97
C LEU A 125 9.36 17.56 -16.57
N ALA A 126 10.33 18.38 -16.14
CA ALA A 126 10.92 18.31 -14.80
C ALA A 126 9.86 18.50 -13.70
N GLN A 127 8.99 19.50 -13.86
CA GLN A 127 7.89 19.70 -12.91
C GLN A 127 6.92 18.51 -12.91
N GLY A 128 6.54 18.02 -14.08
CA GLY A 128 5.59 16.91 -14.19
C GLY A 128 6.11 15.59 -13.60
N VAL A 129 7.42 15.30 -13.71
CA VAL A 129 8.00 14.10 -13.07
C VAL A 129 8.11 14.25 -11.56
N GLU A 130 8.33 15.46 -11.03
CA GLU A 130 8.32 15.72 -9.58
C GLU A 130 6.93 15.56 -8.99
N ASP A 131 5.92 16.17 -9.62
CA ASP A 131 4.53 16.05 -9.19
C ASP A 131 4.10 14.56 -9.19
N LEU A 132 4.50 13.82 -10.22
CA LEU A 132 4.25 12.38 -10.29
C LEU A 132 5.00 11.60 -9.19
N ALA A 133 6.26 11.93 -8.92
CA ALA A 133 7.03 11.28 -7.87
C ALA A 133 6.44 11.53 -6.47
N VAL A 134 5.94 12.75 -6.22
CA VAL A 134 5.20 13.09 -4.99
C VAL A 134 3.93 12.27 -4.89
N ALA A 135 3.15 12.16 -5.97
CA ALA A 135 1.93 11.36 -5.99
C ALA A 135 2.20 9.87 -5.68
N LEU A 136 3.24 9.28 -6.28
CA LEU A 136 3.62 7.89 -6.03
C LEU A 136 4.01 7.64 -4.56
N ARG A 137 4.70 8.59 -3.92
CA ARG A 137 5.04 8.50 -2.50
C ARG A 137 3.81 8.63 -1.61
N ALA A 138 2.88 9.52 -1.96
CA ALA A 138 1.61 9.67 -1.25
C ALA A 138 0.78 8.38 -1.32
N ASP A 139 0.61 7.82 -2.53
CA ASP A 139 -0.10 6.54 -2.73
C ASP A 139 0.55 5.40 -1.93
N ALA A 140 1.88 5.34 -1.90
CA ALA A 140 2.60 4.34 -1.12
C ALA A 140 2.38 4.52 0.40
N ALA A 141 2.37 5.76 0.90
CA ALA A 141 2.10 6.08 2.29
C ALA A 141 0.67 5.73 2.69
N ASP A 142 -0.32 6.07 1.85
CA ASP A 142 -1.73 5.73 2.06
C ASP A 142 -1.94 4.21 2.11
N ALA A 143 -1.31 3.47 1.20
CA ALA A 143 -1.35 2.02 1.19
C ALA A 143 -0.69 1.42 2.44
N ALA A 144 0.38 2.02 2.97
CA ALA A 144 1.00 1.60 4.22
C ALA A 144 0.10 1.89 5.43
N GLY A 145 -0.53 3.07 5.47
CA GLY A 145 -1.50 3.47 6.49
C GLY A 145 -2.69 2.51 6.55
N ALA A 146 -3.31 2.23 5.41
CA ALA A 146 -4.43 1.29 5.32
C ALA A 146 -4.08 -0.13 5.80
N ARG A 147 -2.82 -0.58 5.60
CA ARG A 147 -2.35 -1.88 6.13
C ARG A 147 -2.18 -1.83 7.65
N ALA A 148 -1.67 -0.73 8.20
CA ALA A 148 -1.51 -0.54 9.64
C ALA A 148 -2.87 -0.49 10.37
N GLU A 149 -3.86 0.19 9.79
CA GLU A 149 -5.23 0.23 10.33
C GLU A 149 -5.90 -1.16 10.34
N ARG A 150 -5.74 -1.94 9.27
CA ARG A 150 -6.26 -3.31 9.23
C ARG A 150 -5.56 -4.22 10.23
N ALA A 151 -4.26 -4.03 10.44
CA ALA A 151 -3.51 -4.78 11.44
C ALA A 151 -4.02 -4.53 12.86
N SER A 152 -4.34 -3.27 13.22
CA SER A 152 -4.86 -2.96 14.57
C SER A 152 -6.19 -3.65 14.85
N VAL A 153 -7.10 -3.68 13.86
CA VAL A 153 -8.38 -4.39 13.95
C VAL A 153 -8.16 -5.89 14.09
N LEU A 154 -7.26 -6.48 13.30
CA LEU A 154 -6.94 -7.91 13.38
C LEU A 154 -6.28 -8.29 14.71
N ILE A 155 -5.54 -7.38 15.34
CA ILE A 155 -4.90 -7.60 16.65
C ILE A 155 -5.94 -7.46 17.79
N ALA A 156 -6.79 -6.42 17.75
CA ALA A 156 -7.77 -6.15 18.80
C ALA A 156 -8.99 -7.09 18.77
N GLY A 157 -9.41 -7.53 17.58
CA GLY A 157 -10.55 -8.42 17.35
C GLY A 157 -10.58 -9.68 18.25
N PRO A 158 -9.52 -10.51 18.29
CA PRO A 158 -9.49 -11.70 19.13
C PRO A 158 -9.52 -11.38 20.64
N LEU A 159 -8.92 -10.27 21.07
CA LEU A 159 -8.99 -9.83 22.47
C LEU A 159 -10.43 -9.47 22.86
N GLY A 160 -11.13 -8.70 22.03
CA GLY A 160 -12.53 -8.34 22.24
C GLY A 160 -13.44 -9.56 22.28
N LEU A 161 -13.21 -10.53 21.38
CA LEU A 161 -13.94 -11.79 21.34
C LEU A 161 -13.75 -12.62 22.63
N CYS A 162 -12.54 -12.62 23.20
CA CYS A 162 -12.26 -13.30 24.46
C CYS A 162 -12.80 -12.56 25.69
N TYR A 163 -12.82 -11.21 25.66
CA TYR A 163 -13.28 -10.40 26.80
C TYR A 163 -14.79 -10.43 26.98
N LEU A 164 -15.56 -10.47 25.89
CA LEU A 164 -17.03 -10.44 25.93
C LEU A 164 -17.67 -11.54 26.80
N PRO A 165 -17.32 -12.84 26.66
CA PRO A 165 -17.86 -13.88 27.53
C PRO A 165 -17.39 -13.76 28.99
N ALA A 166 -16.12 -13.36 29.21
CA ALA A 166 -15.59 -13.16 30.56
C ALA A 166 -16.34 -12.03 31.30
N PHE A 167 -16.59 -10.91 30.62
CA PHE A 167 -17.35 -9.78 31.17
C PHE A 167 -18.80 -10.15 31.48
N LEU A 168 -19.46 -10.95 30.64
CA LEU A 168 -20.81 -11.43 30.89
C LEU A 168 -20.87 -12.29 32.16
N CYS A 169 -19.98 -13.29 32.28
CA CYS A 169 -19.96 -14.21 33.41
C CYS A 169 -19.53 -13.55 34.73
N LEU A 170 -18.53 -12.66 34.69
CA LEU A 170 -17.95 -12.06 35.90
C LEU A 170 -18.62 -10.73 36.28
N GLY A 171 -19.16 -9.99 35.32
CA GLY A 171 -19.75 -8.66 35.53
C GLY A 171 -21.28 -8.68 35.59
N ILE A 172 -21.92 -9.06 34.48
CA ILE A 172 -23.38 -8.86 34.31
C ILE A 172 -24.19 -9.88 35.13
N VAL A 173 -23.84 -11.17 35.01
CA VAL A 173 -24.61 -12.26 35.63
C VAL A 173 -24.76 -12.08 37.16
N PRO A 174 -23.70 -11.77 37.94
CA PRO A 174 -23.81 -11.58 39.38
C PRO A 174 -24.68 -10.37 39.75
N VAL A 175 -24.58 -9.27 38.99
CA VAL A 175 -25.35 -8.04 39.27
C VAL A 175 -26.84 -8.25 39.04
N VAL A 176 -27.22 -8.89 37.92
CA VAL A 176 -28.64 -9.19 37.63
C VAL A 176 -29.21 -10.17 38.64
N ALA A 177 -28.43 -11.17 39.06
CA ALA A 177 -28.86 -12.11 40.10
C ALA A 177 -29.11 -11.42 41.45
N GLY A 178 -28.24 -10.49 41.85
CA GLY A 178 -28.41 -9.68 43.06
C GLY A 178 -29.67 -8.81 43.02
N LEU A 179 -29.86 -8.06 41.92
CA LEU A 179 -31.03 -7.20 41.75
C LEU A 179 -32.34 -8.00 41.72
N ALA A 180 -32.36 -9.13 41.01
CA ALA A 180 -33.54 -10.01 40.98
C ALA A 180 -33.90 -10.53 42.38
N ALA A 181 -32.90 -10.85 43.20
CA ALA A 181 -33.11 -11.29 44.58
C ALA A 181 -33.67 -10.17 45.47
N ASP A 182 -33.19 -8.93 45.33
CA ASP A 182 -33.68 -7.78 46.08
C ASP A 182 -35.13 -7.41 45.69
N VAL A 183 -35.47 -7.43 44.40
CA VAL A 183 -36.83 -7.14 43.93
C VAL A 183 -37.82 -8.21 44.41
N LEU A 184 -37.46 -9.49 44.33
CA LEU A 184 -38.29 -10.57 44.87
C LEU A 184 -38.54 -10.42 46.37
N ARG A 185 -37.56 -9.91 47.13
CA ARG A 185 -37.69 -9.71 48.57
C ARG A 185 -38.53 -8.47 48.91
N SER A 186 -38.42 -7.41 48.11
CA SER A 186 -39.14 -6.14 48.29
C SER A 186 -40.63 -6.23 47.90
N GLY A 187 -40.98 -7.02 46.87
CA GLY A 187 -42.37 -7.17 46.41
C GLY A 187 -43.19 -8.24 47.13
N VAL A 188 -42.59 -9.00 48.06
CA VAL A 188 -43.26 -10.05 48.87
C VAL A 188 -43.57 -9.56 50.29
N LEU A 189 -43.41 -8.26 50.57
CA LEU A 189 -43.86 -7.57 51.77
C LEU A 189 -44.94 -6.54 51.41
#